data_AF-A0A3D2X0L3-F1
#
_entry.id   AF-A0A3D2X0L3-F1
#
_cell.length_a   1.000
_cell.length_b   1.000
_cell.length_c   1.000
_cell.angle_alpha   90.00
_cell.angle_beta   90.00
_cell.angle_gamma   90.00
#
_symmetry.space_group_name_H-M   'P 1'
#
loop_
_entity.id
_entity.type
_entity.pdbx_description
1 polymer ?
#
loop_
_entity_poly.entity_id
_entity_poly.type
_entity_poly.pdbx_seq_one_letter_code
_entity_poly.pdbx_strand_id
1 'polypeptide(L)'
;NESTAEVILPHEYIPAFKVGDKIPVADQHGKFLEEAEVVKMRFNKKYKTHLVHIKTSLKNGAKVSGIRVQPEKTVKPMADPSFEYVPDNGIVCHCEMVTVKELVTYIKEHKIRDVNHLKQIRVGMGACGGKNCSALLPQVFKLAGVDWKEVTPGTKRPLSVEIPMYALINEEDVK
;
A
#
# COMPACT_ATOMS: atom_id res chain seq x y z
N ASN A 1 -20.39 -27.82 -35.83
CA ASN A 1 -19.28 -28.15 -34.92
C ASN A 1 -18.58 -26.88 -34.48
N GLU A 2 -19.22 -26.08 -33.62
CA GLU A 2 -18.57 -24.91 -33.01
C GLU A 2 -18.12 -25.32 -31.61
N SER A 3 -16.86 -25.76 -31.49
CA SER A 3 -16.28 -26.18 -30.21
C SER A 3 -15.58 -25.03 -29.47
N THR A 4 -15.50 -23.84 -30.08
CA THR A 4 -14.68 -22.73 -29.60
C THR A 4 -15.42 -21.40 -29.69
N ALA A 5 -15.21 -20.54 -28.71
CA ALA A 5 -15.76 -19.18 -28.66
C ALA A 5 -14.64 -18.14 -28.72
N GLU A 6 -14.87 -17.04 -29.43
CA GLU A 6 -13.98 -15.88 -29.45
C GLU A 6 -14.46 -14.85 -28.43
N VAL A 7 -13.57 -14.43 -27.54
CA VAL A 7 -13.84 -13.41 -26.52
C VAL A 7 -12.88 -12.25 -26.70
N ILE A 8 -13.38 -11.03 -26.55
CA ILE A 8 -12.58 -9.81 -26.65
C ILE A 8 -12.43 -9.24 -25.25
N LEU A 9 -11.19 -9.14 -24.76
CA LEU A 9 -10.90 -8.57 -23.46
C LEU A 9 -10.08 -7.28 -23.60
N PRO A 10 -10.44 -6.21 -22.87
CA PRO A 10 -9.56 -5.07 -22.71
C PRO A 10 -8.38 -5.46 -21.81
N HIS A 11 -7.18 -5.06 -22.22
CA HIS A 11 -5.93 -5.27 -21.50
C HIS A 11 -5.23 -3.92 -21.32
N GLU A 12 -5.23 -3.46 -20.07
CA GLU A 12 -4.74 -2.14 -19.68
C GLU A 12 -3.21 -2.08 -19.53
N TYR A 13 -2.56 -3.23 -19.36
CA TYR A 13 -1.12 -3.33 -19.21
C TYR A 13 -0.42 -3.39 -20.57
N ILE A 14 0.91 -3.20 -20.57
CA ILE A 14 1.75 -3.45 -21.73
C ILE A 14 1.74 -4.97 -21.97
N PRO A 15 1.24 -5.46 -23.12
CA PRO A 15 1.16 -6.88 -23.37
C PRO A 15 2.57 -7.50 -23.41
N ALA A 16 2.81 -8.50 -22.57
CA ALA A 16 4.05 -9.28 -22.56
C ALA A 16 4.01 -10.50 -23.50
N PHE A 17 2.90 -10.67 -24.23
CA PHE A 17 2.61 -11.82 -25.10
C PHE A 17 2.34 -11.36 -26.54
N LYS A 18 2.45 -12.29 -27.49
CA LYS A 18 2.24 -12.08 -28.92
C LYS A 18 1.00 -12.85 -29.41
N VAL A 19 0.59 -12.54 -30.64
CA VAL A 19 -0.44 -13.32 -31.34
C VAL A 19 0.07 -14.75 -31.54
N GLY A 20 -0.75 -15.74 -31.17
CA GLY A 20 -0.41 -17.17 -31.15
C GLY A 20 0.01 -17.71 -29.78
N ASP A 21 0.31 -16.85 -28.80
CA ASP A 21 0.66 -17.30 -27.47
C ASP A 21 -0.58 -17.79 -26.70
N LYS A 22 -0.37 -18.74 -25.79
CA LYS A 22 -1.38 -19.18 -24.82
C LYS A 22 -1.27 -18.36 -23.55
N ILE A 23 -2.37 -17.75 -23.15
CA ILE A 23 -2.44 -16.91 -21.95
C ILE A 23 -3.47 -17.43 -20.95
N PRO A 24 -3.17 -17.34 -19.64
CA PRO A 24 -4.11 -17.74 -18.60
C PRO A 24 -5.29 -16.77 -18.51
N VAL A 25 -6.50 -17.29 -18.73
CA VAL A 25 -7.75 -16.50 -18.60
C VAL A 25 -8.45 -16.80 -17.28
N ALA A 26 -9.15 -15.80 -16.77
CA ALA A 26 -9.84 -15.85 -15.49
C ALA A 26 -11.30 -15.39 -15.60
N ASP A 27 -12.11 -15.84 -14.64
CA ASP A 27 -13.49 -15.39 -14.48
C ASP A 27 -13.59 -14.04 -13.74
N GLN A 28 -14.82 -13.57 -13.52
CA GLN A 28 -15.13 -12.35 -12.76
C GLN A 28 -14.60 -12.33 -11.32
N HIS A 29 -14.24 -13.49 -10.75
CA HIS A 29 -13.67 -13.62 -9.41
C HIS A 29 -12.15 -13.81 -9.43
N GLY A 30 -11.51 -13.75 -10.61
CA GLY A 30 -10.08 -13.98 -10.77
C GLY A 30 -9.66 -15.46 -10.71
N LYS A 31 -10.62 -16.39 -10.72
CA LYS A 31 -10.33 -17.83 -10.74
C LYS A 31 -9.85 -18.23 -12.13
N PHE A 32 -8.77 -19.02 -12.18
CA PHE A 32 -8.25 -19.56 -13.42
C PHE A 32 -9.26 -20.50 -14.08
N LEU A 33 -9.49 -20.30 -15.39
CA LEU A 33 -10.39 -21.13 -16.19
C LEU A 33 -9.61 -22.07 -17.10
N GLU A 34 -8.83 -21.51 -18.02
CA GLU A 34 -8.04 -22.26 -19.01
C GLU A 34 -6.91 -21.39 -19.59
N GLU A 35 -6.06 -22.00 -20.41
CA GLU A 35 -5.13 -21.26 -21.26
C GLU A 35 -5.75 -21.03 -22.64
N ALA A 36 -6.02 -19.76 -22.95
CA ALA A 36 -6.64 -19.34 -24.19
C ALA A 36 -5.60 -18.85 -25.19
N GLU A 37 -5.78 -19.15 -26.47
CA GLU A 37 -4.86 -18.71 -27.54
C GLU A 37 -5.21 -17.29 -27.99
N VAL A 38 -4.19 -16.43 -28.12
CA VAL A 38 -4.36 -15.07 -28.63
C VAL A 38 -4.48 -15.09 -30.15
N VAL A 39 -5.67 -14.75 -30.68
CA VAL A 39 -5.94 -14.74 -32.12
C VAL A 39 -5.55 -13.41 -32.74
N LYS A 40 -5.82 -12.31 -32.04
CA LYS A 40 -5.63 -10.96 -32.58
C LYS A 40 -5.45 -9.95 -31.46
N MET A 41 -4.63 -8.94 -31.71
CA MET A 41 -4.45 -7.82 -30.81
C MET A 41 -4.65 -6.51 -31.57
N ARG A 42 -5.41 -5.59 -30.99
CA ARG A 42 -5.63 -4.25 -31.55
C ARG A 42 -5.44 -3.20 -30.48
N PHE A 43 -4.66 -2.17 -30.76
CA PHE A 43 -4.52 -1.03 -29.84
C PHE A 43 -5.58 0.02 -30.14
N ASN A 44 -6.40 0.36 -29.16
CA ASN A 44 -7.37 1.42 -29.27
C ASN A 44 -6.74 2.76 -28.85
N LYS A 45 -6.37 3.60 -29.84
CA LYS A 45 -5.73 4.90 -29.59
C LYS A 45 -6.57 5.86 -28.74
N LYS A 46 -7.90 5.79 -28.82
CA LYS A 46 -8.81 6.68 -28.08
C LYS A 46 -8.77 6.41 -26.58
N TYR A 47 -8.78 5.13 -26.20
CA TYR A 47 -8.79 4.70 -24.79
C TYR A 47 -7.43 4.20 -24.29
N LYS A 48 -6.37 4.30 -25.12
CA LYS A 48 -5.01 3.83 -24.84
C LYS A 48 -4.93 2.40 -24.27
N THR A 49 -5.83 1.51 -24.73
CA THR A 49 -6.00 0.15 -24.20
C THR A 49 -5.84 -0.89 -25.33
N HIS A 50 -5.24 -2.04 -25.03
CA HIS A 50 -5.15 -3.15 -25.97
C HIS A 50 -6.43 -4.00 -25.92
N LEU A 51 -7.07 -4.22 -27.05
CA LEU A 51 -8.15 -5.19 -27.21
C LEU A 51 -7.55 -6.51 -27.69
N VAL A 52 -7.59 -7.52 -26.82
CA VAL A 52 -7.04 -8.84 -27.06
C VAL A 52 -8.19 -9.79 -27.38
N HIS A 53 -8.16 -10.35 -28.58
CA HIS A 53 -9.06 -11.40 -29.01
C HIS A 53 -8.45 -12.75 -28.64
N ILE A 54 -9.19 -13.52 -27.87
CA ILE A 54 -8.77 -14.83 -27.38
C ILE A 54 -9.74 -15.91 -27.84
N LYS A 55 -9.20 -17.09 -28.12
CA LYS A 55 -9.98 -18.29 -28.43
C LYS A 55 -10.08 -19.18 -27.22
N THR A 56 -11.31 -19.44 -26.80
CA THR A 56 -11.68 -20.15 -25.57
C THR A 56 -12.58 -21.34 -25.90
N SER A 57 -12.80 -22.25 -24.96
CA SER A 57 -13.81 -23.30 -25.08
C SER A 57 -15.22 -22.72 -24.98
N LEU A 58 -16.18 -23.30 -25.70
CA LEU A 58 -17.57 -22.80 -25.71
C LEU A 58 -18.18 -22.71 -24.29
N LYS A 59 -17.79 -23.62 -23.40
CA LYS A 59 -18.23 -23.68 -22.00
C LYS A 59 -17.70 -22.49 -21.18
N ASN A 60 -16.50 -22.02 -21.47
CA ASN A 60 -15.82 -20.97 -20.70
C ASN A 60 -15.98 -19.59 -21.33
N GLY A 61 -16.29 -19.48 -22.62
CA GLY A 61 -16.39 -18.18 -23.33
C GLY A 61 -17.29 -17.15 -22.65
N ALA A 62 -18.46 -17.57 -22.12
CA ALA A 62 -19.37 -16.66 -21.40
C ALA A 62 -18.90 -16.30 -19.97
N LYS A 63 -17.93 -17.02 -19.42
CA LYS A 63 -17.42 -16.83 -18.05
C LYS A 63 -16.12 -16.05 -18.01
N VAL A 64 -15.38 -16.00 -19.11
CA VAL A 64 -14.09 -15.33 -19.20
C VAL A 64 -14.31 -13.82 -19.07
N SER A 65 -13.62 -13.20 -18.11
CA SER A 65 -13.72 -11.77 -17.84
C SER A 65 -12.37 -11.08 -17.68
N GLY A 66 -11.27 -11.82 -17.58
CA GLY A 66 -9.94 -11.23 -17.41
C GLY A 66 -8.79 -12.09 -17.91
N ILE A 67 -7.65 -11.44 -18.14
CA ILE A 67 -6.35 -12.07 -18.44
C ILE A 67 -5.49 -11.98 -17.18
N ARG A 68 -4.92 -13.10 -16.74
CA ARG A 68 -4.04 -13.10 -15.58
C ARG A 68 -2.66 -12.56 -15.98
N VAL A 69 -2.27 -11.43 -15.37
CA VAL A 69 -1.05 -10.67 -15.73
C VAL A 69 0.18 -11.15 -14.93
N GLN A 70 -0.03 -11.65 -13.72
CA GLN A 70 1.04 -12.08 -12.83
C GLN A 70 0.99 -13.59 -12.59
N PRO A 71 2.13 -14.31 -12.62
CA PRO A 71 2.19 -15.71 -12.25
C PRO A 71 1.74 -15.93 -10.81
N GLU A 72 1.03 -17.02 -10.55
CA GLU A 72 0.53 -17.34 -9.20
C GLU A 72 1.66 -17.46 -8.16
N LYS A 73 2.84 -17.94 -8.58
CA LYS A 73 4.02 -18.02 -7.73
C LYS A 73 4.48 -16.66 -7.19
N THR A 74 4.24 -15.58 -7.93
CA THR A 74 4.64 -14.22 -7.55
C THR A 74 3.63 -13.58 -6.60
N VAL A 75 2.35 -13.93 -6.73
CA VAL A 75 1.25 -13.31 -5.95
C VAL A 75 0.94 -14.08 -4.67
N LYS A 76 1.33 -15.36 -4.60
CA LYS A 76 1.14 -16.16 -3.40
C LYS A 76 1.83 -15.48 -2.20
N PRO A 77 1.13 -15.32 -1.07
CA PRO A 77 1.77 -14.82 0.14
C PRO A 77 2.93 -15.74 0.50
N MET A 78 3.98 -15.17 1.08
CA MET A 78 5.07 -15.95 1.66
C MET A 78 4.49 -16.87 2.75
N ALA A 79 5.09 -18.04 2.93
CA ALA A 79 4.63 -19.01 3.93
C ALA A 79 4.65 -18.40 5.34
N ASP A 80 5.69 -17.60 5.62
CA ASP A 80 5.86 -16.88 6.87
C ASP A 80 5.81 -15.37 6.64
N PRO A 81 5.07 -14.61 7.47
CA PRO A 81 5.07 -13.16 7.40
C PRO A 81 6.43 -12.60 7.84
N SER A 82 7.00 -11.70 7.04
CA SER A 82 8.20 -10.93 7.43
C SER A 82 7.81 -9.54 7.92
N PHE A 83 8.26 -9.20 9.13
CA PHE A 83 8.13 -7.86 9.73
C PHE A 83 9.46 -7.11 9.79
N GLU A 84 10.47 -7.59 9.07
CA GLU A 84 11.83 -7.05 9.10
C GLU A 84 11.97 -5.81 8.21
N TYR A 85 11.23 -5.79 7.10
CA TYR A 85 11.33 -4.69 6.16
C TYR A 85 10.56 -3.46 6.66
N VAL A 86 11.32 -2.42 7.00
CA VAL A 86 10.79 -1.07 7.24
C VAL A 86 11.55 -0.12 6.32
N PRO A 87 10.87 0.58 5.39
CA PRO A 87 11.54 1.44 4.43
C PRO A 87 12.09 2.71 5.10
N ASP A 88 13.33 3.07 4.77
CA ASP A 88 14.02 4.27 5.28
C ASP A 88 13.24 5.56 5.05
N ASN A 89 12.60 5.68 3.88
CA ASN A 89 11.78 6.83 3.50
C ASN A 89 10.33 6.73 4.00
N GLY A 90 9.97 5.70 4.75
CA GLY A 90 8.65 5.60 5.37
C GLY A 90 8.43 6.76 6.32
N ILE A 91 7.26 7.39 6.27
CA ILE A 91 6.94 8.52 7.15
C ILE A 91 6.39 8.00 8.47
N VAL A 92 7.07 8.32 9.58
CA VAL A 92 6.64 7.97 10.93
C VAL A 92 5.72 9.05 11.49
N CYS A 93 6.12 10.33 11.38
CA CYS A 93 5.31 11.45 11.85
C CYS A 93 4.75 12.24 10.67
N HIS A 94 3.54 11.88 10.21
CA HIS A 94 2.93 12.47 9.02
C HIS A 94 2.69 13.98 9.13
N CYS A 95 2.36 14.51 10.31
CA CYS A 95 2.15 15.96 10.47
C CYS A 95 3.44 16.77 10.30
N GLU A 96 4.59 16.16 10.56
CA GLU A 96 5.90 16.82 10.59
C GLU A 96 6.84 16.26 9.50
N MET A 97 6.33 15.38 8.65
CA MET A 97 7.03 14.69 7.57
C MET A 97 8.36 14.02 7.98
N VAL A 98 8.44 13.50 9.21
CA VAL A 98 9.65 12.82 9.72
C VAL A 98 9.68 11.37 9.25
N THR A 99 10.79 10.97 8.63
CA THR A 99 11.03 9.63 8.09
C THR A 99 11.56 8.63 9.13
N VAL A 100 11.51 7.34 8.82
CA VAL A 100 12.14 6.27 9.61
C VAL A 100 13.64 6.50 9.73
N LYS A 101 14.31 6.79 8.62
CA LYS A 101 15.76 7.00 8.59
C LYS A 101 16.20 8.15 9.49
N GLU A 102 15.55 9.31 9.37
CA GLU A 102 15.85 10.46 10.23
C GLU A 102 15.69 10.12 11.70
N LEU A 103 14.59 9.44 12.04
CA LEU A 103 14.29 9.10 13.42
C LEU A 103 15.29 8.09 14.01
N VAL A 104 15.61 7.02 13.26
CA VAL A 104 16.60 6.01 13.67
C VAL A 104 17.98 6.64 13.81
N THR A 105 18.38 7.49 12.86
CA THR A 105 19.67 8.19 12.88
C THR A 105 19.77 9.07 14.13
N TYR A 106 18.74 9.89 14.37
CA TYR A 106 18.68 10.78 15.53
C TYR A 106 18.74 10.01 16.87
N ILE A 107 18.01 8.89 16.99
CA ILE A 107 18.03 8.05 18.19
C ILE A 107 19.44 7.50 18.44
N LYS A 108 20.11 7.00 17.40
CA LYS A 108 21.46 6.41 17.53
C LYS A 108 22.52 7.46 17.86
N GLU A 109 22.53 8.58 17.13
CA GLU A 109 23.51 9.65 17.29
C GLU A 109 23.43 10.30 18.68
N HIS A 110 22.21 10.56 19.17
CA HIS A 110 21.98 11.23 20.44
C HIS A 110 21.73 10.27 21.61
N LYS A 111 21.80 8.94 21.38
CA LYS A 111 21.56 7.89 22.38
C LYS A 111 20.24 8.10 23.14
N ILE A 112 19.17 8.42 22.40
CA ILE A 112 17.88 8.80 22.98
C ILE A 112 17.26 7.62 23.74
N ARG A 113 16.87 7.86 25.00
CA ARG A 113 16.10 6.94 25.85
C ARG A 113 14.81 7.56 26.40
N ASP A 114 14.44 8.74 25.93
CA ASP A 114 13.20 9.44 26.30
C ASP A 114 12.52 9.97 25.03
N VAL A 115 11.27 9.57 24.80
CA VAL A 115 10.48 10.00 23.64
C VAL A 115 10.34 11.53 23.58
N ASN A 116 10.33 12.22 24.72
CA ASN A 116 10.21 13.68 24.76
C ASN A 116 11.41 14.38 24.12
N HIS A 117 12.59 13.75 24.06
CA HIS A 117 13.74 14.31 23.34
C HIS A 117 13.54 14.32 21.83
N LEU A 118 12.72 13.41 21.28
CA LEU A 118 12.39 13.40 19.85
C LEU A 118 11.59 14.64 19.41
N LYS A 119 11.03 15.41 20.35
CA LYS A 119 10.38 16.69 20.07
C LYS A 119 11.35 17.75 19.51
N GLN A 120 12.67 17.57 19.69
CA GLN A 120 13.68 18.44 19.05
C GLN A 120 13.61 18.35 17.52
N ILE A 121 13.29 17.18 16.97
CA ILE A 121 12.97 16.98 15.55
C ILE A 121 11.45 16.94 15.31
N ARG A 122 10.68 17.58 16.19
CA ARG A 122 9.23 17.78 16.12
C ARG A 122 8.37 16.51 16.15
N VAL A 123 8.94 15.32 16.40
CA VAL A 123 8.14 14.09 16.50
C VAL A 123 7.11 14.21 17.62
N GLY A 124 5.84 14.01 17.27
CA GLY A 124 4.71 14.13 18.18
C GLY A 124 4.22 15.55 18.44
N MET A 125 4.72 16.56 17.71
CA MET A 125 4.34 17.98 17.88
C MET A 125 3.34 18.52 16.86
N GLY A 126 2.97 17.76 15.84
CA GLY A 126 1.96 18.20 14.88
C GLY A 126 0.54 18.15 15.45
N ALA A 127 -0.44 18.62 14.67
CA ALA A 127 -1.86 18.73 15.07
C ALA A 127 -2.47 17.45 15.65
N CYS A 128 -1.96 16.27 15.25
CA CYS A 128 -2.42 15.02 15.83
C CYS A 128 -2.01 14.82 17.30
N GLY A 129 -1.06 15.59 17.84
CA GLY A 129 -0.54 15.46 19.21
C GLY A 129 0.21 14.14 19.45
N GLY A 130 0.80 13.56 18.40
CA GLY A 130 1.54 12.30 18.47
C GLY A 130 0.70 11.03 18.48
N LYS A 131 -0.63 11.10 18.30
CA LYS A 131 -1.52 9.93 18.31
C LYS A 131 -1.14 8.85 17.28
N ASN A 132 -0.63 9.26 16.12
CA ASN A 132 -0.30 8.33 15.04
C ASN A 132 1.16 7.82 15.17
N CYS A 133 2.11 8.73 15.35
CA CYS A 133 3.53 8.34 15.39
C CYS A 133 3.92 7.60 16.68
N SER A 134 3.27 7.89 17.82
CA SER A 134 3.60 7.22 19.10
C SER A 134 3.42 5.71 19.07
N ALA A 135 2.42 5.21 18.35
CA ALA A 135 2.18 3.77 18.18
C ALA A 135 3.28 3.07 17.34
N LEU A 136 4.01 3.83 16.51
CA LEU A 136 5.07 3.32 15.65
C LEU A 136 6.44 3.35 16.33
N LEU A 137 6.61 4.16 17.38
CA LEU A 137 7.90 4.33 18.07
C LEU A 137 8.52 3.02 18.58
N PRO A 138 7.79 2.04 19.15
CA PRO A 138 8.41 0.79 19.59
C PRO A 138 9.21 0.09 18.48
N GLN A 139 8.65 0.04 17.27
CA GLN A 139 9.33 -0.58 16.12
C GLN A 139 10.53 0.26 15.69
N VAL A 140 10.44 1.58 15.71
CA VAL A 140 11.55 2.47 15.32
C VAL A 140 12.71 2.39 16.32
N PHE A 141 12.42 2.37 17.63
CA PHE A 141 13.45 2.17 18.66
C PHE A 141 14.11 0.79 18.55
N LYS A 142 13.32 -0.25 18.23
CA LYS A 142 13.88 -1.58 17.92
C LYS A 142 14.86 -1.55 16.74
N LEU A 143 14.53 -0.84 15.66
CA LEU A 143 15.46 -0.61 14.52
C LEU A 143 16.71 0.19 14.93
N ALA A 144 16.57 1.06 15.92
CA ALA A 144 17.69 1.77 16.52
C ALA A 144 18.55 0.91 17.46
N GLY A 145 18.14 -0.34 17.74
CA GLY A 145 18.82 -1.25 18.66
C GLY A 145 18.52 -0.97 20.13
N VAL A 146 17.40 -0.33 20.43
CA VAL A 146 16.98 0.05 21.79
C VAL A 146 15.70 -0.72 22.15
N ASP A 147 15.71 -1.43 23.28
CA ASP A 147 14.50 -2.06 23.80
C ASP A 147 13.53 -0.96 24.27
N TRP A 148 12.30 -0.99 23.75
CA TRP A 148 11.24 -0.06 24.12
C TRP A 148 10.94 -0.06 25.63
N LYS A 149 11.18 -1.17 26.33
CA LYS A 149 10.99 -1.25 27.79
C LYS A 149 11.91 -0.31 28.58
N GLU A 150 13.05 0.04 28.00
CA GLU A 150 14.03 0.95 28.60
C GLU A 150 13.81 2.41 28.21
N VAL A 151 12.78 2.68 27.39
CA VAL A 151 12.49 4.02 26.86
C VAL A 151 11.39 4.68 27.68
N THR A 152 11.67 5.87 28.19
CA THR A 152 10.66 6.70 28.87
C THR A 152 9.59 7.14 27.87
N PRO A 153 8.30 6.83 28.11
CA PRO A 153 7.23 7.18 27.19
C PRO A 153 6.99 8.69 27.12
N GLY A 154 6.44 9.16 26.00
CA GLY A 154 6.13 10.57 25.81
C GLY A 154 5.07 11.07 26.80
N THR A 155 5.26 12.28 27.34
CA THR A 155 4.28 12.88 28.25
C THR A 155 3.04 13.30 27.46
N LYS A 156 1.86 12.78 27.85
CA LYS A 156 0.56 13.23 27.33
C LYS A 156 0.15 14.53 28.01
N ARG A 157 -0.25 15.54 27.25
CA ARG A 157 -0.68 16.85 27.75
C ARG A 157 -2.09 17.14 27.26
N PRO A 158 -2.98 17.70 28.11
CA PRO A 158 -4.21 18.32 27.63
C PRO A 158 -3.90 19.47 26.66
N LEU A 159 -4.75 19.75 25.68
CA LEU A 159 -6.01 19.07 25.38
C LEU A 159 -5.79 17.89 24.42
N SER A 160 -6.68 16.88 24.50
CA SER A 160 -6.58 15.69 23.63
C SER A 160 -6.79 16.01 22.16
N VAL A 161 -7.50 17.09 21.84
CA VAL A 161 -7.72 17.61 20.49
C VAL A 161 -7.64 19.12 20.52
N GLU A 162 -7.35 19.72 19.37
CA GLU A 162 -7.41 21.17 19.21
C GLU A 162 -8.84 21.64 19.42
N ILE A 163 -9.00 22.70 20.21
CA ILE A 163 -10.28 23.38 20.39
C ILE A 163 -10.07 24.88 20.17
N PRO A 164 -11.08 25.59 19.68
CA PRO A 164 -10.98 27.03 19.50
C PRO A 164 -10.95 27.75 20.86
N MET A 165 -10.33 28.93 20.89
CA MET A 165 -10.13 29.68 22.13
C MET A 165 -11.45 30.12 22.78
N TYR A 166 -12.47 30.48 22.00
CA TYR A 166 -13.78 30.90 22.52
C TYR A 166 -14.41 29.83 23.42
N ALA A 167 -14.18 28.54 23.12
CA ALA A 167 -14.67 27.43 23.93
C ALA A 167 -13.97 27.31 25.29
N LEU A 168 -12.74 27.83 25.42
CA LEU A 168 -11.99 27.87 26.69
C LEU A 168 -12.41 29.04 27.57
N ILE A 169 -12.75 30.19 26.97
CA ILE A 169 -13.15 31.41 27.68
C ILE A 169 -14.67 31.57 27.82
N ASN A 170 -15.44 30.59 27.33
CA ASN A 170 -16.90 30.57 27.35
C ASN A 170 -17.54 31.77 26.60
N GLU A 171 -16.94 32.17 25.49
CA GLU A 171 -17.49 33.15 24.56
C GLU A 171 -18.24 32.45 23.42
N GLU A 172 -19.25 33.12 22.87
CA GLU A 172 -19.98 32.66 21.69
C GLU A 172 -19.08 32.72 20.44
N ASP A 173 -19.33 31.82 19.49
CA ASP A 173 -18.62 31.80 18.20
C ASP A 173 -19.01 33.06 17.41
N VAL A 174 -18.11 34.06 17.37
CA VAL A 174 -18.27 35.29 16.58
C VAL A 174 -18.01 34.96 15.11
N LYS A 175 -18.96 34.30 14.47
CA LYS A 175 -18.99 34.10 13.01
C LYS A 175 -19.74 35.22 12.30
#